data_AF-U1R997-F1
#
_entry.id   AF-U1R997-F1
#
_cell.length_a   1.000
_cell.length_b   1.000
_cell.length_c   1.000
_cell.angle_alpha   90.00
_cell.angle_beta   90.00
_cell.angle_gamma   90.00
#
_symmetry.space_group_name_H-M   'P 1'
#
loop_
_entity.id
_entity.type
_entity.pdbx_description
1 polymer ?
#
loop_
_entity_poly.entity_id
_entity_poly.type
_entity_poly.pdbx_seq_one_letter_code
_entity_poly.pdbx_strand_id
1 'polypeptide(L)'
;GAALGVGAHLTALRRTRVGGFPLDDALTLDELTRAVEDTPTGEGEEPVLPLIPLGRAALDMFPALALTEAEAGALSHGQAPRRCRGELAQWAAEVGYAPQAAPEEESAPIAAVAPDGTVLGLLRIDAARLRTVLVF
;
A
#
# COMPACT_ATOMS: atom_id res chain seq x y z
N GLY A 1 -4.25 -30.53 17.44
CA GLY A 1 -4.43 -31.96 17.11
C GLY A 1 -3.28 -32.79 17.62
N ALA A 2 -2.15 -32.81 16.89
CA ALA A 2 -0.97 -33.63 17.23
C ALA A 2 -0.41 -33.34 18.63
N ALA A 3 -0.25 -32.07 19.03
CA ALA A 3 0.22 -31.69 20.36
C ALA A 3 -0.67 -32.20 21.51
N LEU A 4 -1.94 -32.50 21.23
CA LEU A 4 -2.90 -33.04 22.20
C LEU A 4 -3.09 -34.57 22.07
N GLY A 5 -2.43 -35.23 21.10
CA GLY A 5 -2.53 -36.68 20.88
C GLY A 5 -3.86 -37.18 20.27
N VAL A 6 -4.82 -36.28 19.96
CA VAL A 6 -6.19 -36.66 19.55
C VAL A 6 -6.52 -36.37 18.08
N GLY A 7 -5.60 -35.77 17.33
CA GLY A 7 -5.90 -35.25 15.98
C GLY A 7 -6.76 -33.98 15.99
N ALA A 8 -6.80 -33.24 14.88
CA ALA A 8 -7.69 -32.09 14.68
C ALA A 8 -7.73 -31.70 13.19
N HIS A 9 -8.81 -31.07 12.76
CA HIS A 9 -8.93 -30.40 11.46
C HIS A 9 -9.74 -29.09 11.60
N LEU A 10 -9.60 -28.17 10.64
CA LEU A 10 -10.40 -26.95 10.61
C LEU A 10 -11.82 -27.28 10.11
N THR A 11 -12.84 -26.88 10.87
CA THR A 11 -14.26 -27.02 10.49
C THR A 11 -14.87 -25.69 10.06
N ALA A 12 -14.30 -24.58 10.53
CA ALA A 12 -14.64 -23.23 10.10
C ALA A 12 -13.40 -22.34 10.20
N LEU A 13 -13.28 -21.39 9.27
CA LEU A 13 -12.26 -20.37 9.29
C LEU A 13 -12.84 -19.09 8.67
N ARG A 14 -12.70 -17.96 9.37
CA ARG A 14 -13.08 -16.65 8.84
C ARG A 14 -11.91 -15.70 9.01
N ARG A 15 -11.43 -15.13 7.91
CA ARG A 15 -10.40 -14.08 7.94
C ARG A 15 -11.05 -12.78 8.38
N THR A 16 -10.56 -12.20 9.48
CA THR A 16 -11.13 -10.97 10.07
C THR A 16 -10.33 -9.71 9.73
N ARG A 17 -9.16 -9.86 9.09
CA ARG A 17 -8.27 -8.76 8.72
C ARG A 17 -7.25 -9.19 7.66
N VAL A 18 -6.84 -8.25 6.81
CA VAL A 18 -5.64 -8.32 5.97
C VAL A 18 -4.88 -7.00 6.12
N GLY A 19 -3.73 -6.99 6.80
CA GLY A 19 -3.01 -5.74 7.06
C GLY A 19 -3.90 -4.66 7.68
N GLY A 20 -3.96 -3.48 7.04
CA GLY A 20 -4.82 -2.36 7.41
C GLY A 20 -6.32 -2.57 7.16
N PHE A 21 -6.74 -3.64 6.48
CA PHE A 21 -8.13 -3.85 6.04
C PHE A 21 -8.89 -4.81 6.97
N PRO A 22 -9.75 -4.31 7.89
CA PRO A 22 -10.57 -5.14 8.77
C PRO A 22 -11.78 -5.73 8.03
N LEU A 23 -12.39 -6.74 8.63
CA LEU A 23 -13.66 -7.32 8.16
C LEU A 23 -14.83 -6.34 8.22
N ASP A 24 -14.79 -5.36 9.13
CA ASP A 24 -15.87 -4.37 9.31
C ASP A 24 -16.04 -3.46 8.09
N ASP A 25 -14.98 -3.31 7.27
CA ASP A 25 -15.00 -2.53 6.02
C ASP A 25 -15.34 -3.42 4.80
N ALA A 26 -15.51 -4.73 4.98
CA ALA A 26 -15.71 -5.66 3.88
C ALA A 26 -17.18 -5.65 3.40
N LEU A 27 -17.36 -5.52 2.09
CA LEU A 27 -18.66 -5.64 1.44
C LEU A 27 -18.88 -7.06 0.91
N THR A 28 -20.09 -7.56 1.08
CA THR A 28 -20.59 -8.76 0.42
C THR A 28 -20.87 -8.49 -1.06
N LEU A 29 -20.99 -9.55 -1.86
CA LEU A 29 -21.34 -9.41 -3.28
C LEU A 29 -22.71 -8.72 -3.46
N ASP A 30 -23.70 -9.06 -2.64
CA ASP A 30 -25.04 -8.46 -2.70
C ASP A 30 -25.04 -6.97 -2.34
N GLU A 31 -24.14 -6.53 -1.45
CA GLU A 31 -23.96 -5.10 -1.15
C GLU A 31 -23.28 -4.35 -2.30
N LEU A 32 -22.29 -4.96 -2.95
CA LEU A 32 -21.64 -4.38 -4.14
C LEU A 32 -22.61 -4.27 -5.32
N THR A 33 -23.45 -5.29 -5.55
CA THR A 33 -24.50 -5.24 -6.57
C THR A 33 -25.48 -4.10 -6.31
N ARG A 34 -25.99 -3.97 -5.08
CA ARG A 34 -26.88 -2.87 -4.71
C ARG A 34 -26.23 -1.50 -4.86
N ALA A 35 -24.97 -1.35 -4.44
CA ALA A 35 -24.25 -0.09 -4.60
C ALA A 35 -24.15 0.36 -6.07
N VAL A 36 -23.97 -0.59 -6.98
CA VAL A 36 -23.98 -0.35 -8.43
C VAL A 36 -25.37 0.04 -8.93
N GLU A 37 -26.42 -0.69 -8.52
CA GLU A 37 -27.80 -0.44 -8.93
C GLU A 37 -28.34 0.92 -8.42
N ASP A 38 -27.96 1.31 -7.20
CA ASP A 38 -28.39 2.55 -6.56
C ASP A 38 -27.61 3.79 -7.04
N THR A 39 -26.49 3.60 -7.74
CA THR A 39 -25.70 4.72 -8.28
C THR A 39 -26.37 5.23 -9.56
N PRO A 40 -26.86 6.48 -9.60
CA PRO A 40 -27.43 7.04 -10.81
C PRO A 40 -26.31 7.25 -11.84
N THR A 41 -26.19 6.32 -12.79
CA THR A 41 -25.31 6.49 -13.96
C THR A 41 -26.01 7.39 -14.98
N GLY A 42 -25.32 8.42 -15.47
CA GLY A 42 -25.78 9.14 -16.66
C GLY A 42 -25.91 8.18 -17.86
N GLU A 43 -26.71 8.55 -18.87
CA GLU A 43 -26.81 7.75 -20.09
C GLU A 43 -25.42 7.52 -20.70
N GLY A 44 -24.94 6.27 -20.66
CA GLY A 44 -23.63 5.87 -21.20
C GLY A 44 -22.47 5.82 -20.20
N GLU A 45 -22.70 6.06 -18.91
CA GLU A 45 -21.67 5.90 -17.87
C GLU A 45 -21.67 4.48 -17.29
N GLU A 46 -20.47 3.91 -17.07
CA GLU A 46 -20.33 2.64 -16.36
C GLU A 46 -20.53 2.83 -14.86
N PRO A 47 -21.28 1.94 -14.18
CA PRO A 47 -21.45 2.02 -12.74
C PRO A 47 -20.12 1.84 -12.01
N VAL A 48 -19.86 2.70 -11.02
CA VAL A 48 -18.60 2.74 -10.29
C VAL A 48 -18.72 1.92 -9.01
N LEU A 49 -17.85 0.92 -8.86
CA LEU A 49 -17.73 0.17 -7.62
C LEU A 49 -17.13 1.06 -6.50
N PRO A 50 -17.54 0.86 -5.23
CA PRO A 50 -16.98 1.58 -4.08
C PRO A 50 -15.57 1.05 -3.76
N LEU A 51 -14.59 1.39 -4.60
CA LEU A 51 -13.20 0.99 -4.44
C LEU A 51 -12.47 1.90 -3.46
N ILE A 52 -11.50 1.34 -2.72
CA ILE A 52 -10.53 2.12 -1.97
C ILE A 52 -9.61 2.82 -2.98
N PRO A 53 -9.44 4.16 -2.93
CA PRO A 53 -8.53 4.86 -3.82
C PRO A 53 -7.11 4.29 -3.71
N LEU A 54 -6.41 4.16 -4.84
CA LEU A 54 -5.09 3.52 -4.90
C LEU A 54 -4.08 4.15 -3.92
N GLY A 55 -4.02 5.48 -3.87
CA GLY A 55 -3.17 6.19 -2.92
C GLY A 55 -3.52 5.89 -1.47
N ARG A 56 -4.81 5.76 -1.13
CA ARG A 56 -5.23 5.39 0.21
C ARG A 56 -4.81 3.97 0.56
N ALA A 57 -5.03 3.02 -0.36
CA ALA A 57 -4.58 1.65 -0.18
C ALA A 57 -3.06 1.56 0.02
N ALA A 58 -2.28 2.34 -0.72
CA ALA A 58 -0.82 2.39 -0.55
C ALA A 58 -0.41 2.90 0.84
N LEU A 59 -1.08 3.92 1.38
CA LEU A 59 -0.81 4.46 2.72
C LEU A 59 -1.22 3.50 3.86
N ASP A 60 -2.28 2.71 3.66
CA ASP A 60 -2.69 1.69 4.64
C ASP A 60 -1.76 0.46 4.63
N MET A 61 -1.02 0.24 3.54
CA MET A 61 -0.12 -0.92 3.35
C MET A 61 1.36 -0.60 3.60
N PHE A 62 1.81 0.62 3.33
CA PHE A 62 3.23 0.98 3.29
C PHE A 62 3.53 2.27 4.05
N PRO A 63 4.72 2.41 4.64
CA PRO A 63 5.14 3.68 5.22
C PRO A 63 5.24 4.77 4.16
N ALA A 64 4.93 6.00 4.56
CA ALA A 64 4.94 7.16 3.69
C ALA A 64 6.29 7.90 3.74
N LEU A 65 6.80 8.27 2.57
CA LEU A 65 7.90 9.21 2.41
C LEU A 65 7.36 10.48 1.73
N ALA A 66 7.29 11.58 2.49
CA ALA A 66 6.92 12.88 1.97
C ALA A 66 8.01 13.41 1.02
N LEU A 67 7.62 13.81 -0.19
CA LEU A 67 8.47 14.37 -1.23
C LEU A 67 8.40 15.90 -1.22
N THR A 68 9.49 16.53 -1.65
CA THR A 68 9.46 17.94 -2.06
C THR A 68 8.80 18.10 -3.43
N GLU A 69 8.40 19.32 -3.79
CA GLU A 69 7.87 19.63 -5.13
C GLU A 69 8.81 19.18 -6.27
N ALA A 70 10.11 19.42 -6.10
CA ALA A 70 11.12 19.02 -7.07
C ALA A 70 11.24 17.49 -7.20
N GLU A 71 11.19 16.76 -6.07
CA GLU A 71 11.21 15.30 -6.06
C GLU A 71 9.94 14.72 -6.67
N ALA A 72 8.77 15.28 -6.37
CA ALA A 72 7.48 14.90 -6.92
C ALA A 72 7.45 15.05 -8.44
N GLY A 73 7.88 16.22 -8.95
CA GLY A 73 7.98 16.48 -10.39
C GLY A 73 9.00 15.59 -11.10
N ALA A 74 10.10 15.21 -10.44
CA ALA A 74 11.05 14.25 -11.01
C ALA A 74 10.49 12.81 -11.04
N LEU A 75 9.81 12.41 -9.96
CA LEU A 75 9.24 11.06 -9.82
C LEU A 75 8.12 10.81 -10.84
N SER A 76 7.31 11.81 -11.19
CA SER A 76 6.29 11.68 -12.26
C SER A 76 6.89 11.37 -13.64
N HIS A 77 8.19 11.64 -13.82
CA HIS A 77 8.96 11.25 -15.00
C HIS A 77 9.81 9.98 -14.76
N GLY A 78 9.49 9.20 -13.73
CA GLY A 78 10.17 7.96 -13.36
C GLY A 78 11.51 8.14 -12.65
N GLN A 79 11.92 9.37 -12.32
CA GLN A 79 13.21 9.62 -11.70
C GLN A 79 13.13 9.51 -10.18
N ALA A 80 13.83 8.53 -9.62
CA ALA A 80 13.86 8.32 -8.17
C ALA A 80 14.43 9.56 -7.44
N PRO A 81 13.81 10.00 -6.33
CA PRO A 81 14.33 11.09 -5.50
C PRO A 81 15.75 10.80 -5.02
N ARG A 82 16.58 11.84 -4.90
CA ARG A 82 17.96 11.73 -4.41
C ARG A 82 18.06 12.31 -3.00
N ARG A 83 18.23 11.42 -2.03
CA ARG A 83 18.51 11.76 -0.62
C ARG A 83 19.83 11.19 -0.18
N CYS A 84 20.48 11.84 0.77
CA CYS A 84 21.70 11.31 1.34
C CYS A 84 21.40 10.11 2.24
N ARG A 85 22.43 9.26 2.46
CA ARG A 85 22.31 8.07 3.31
C ARG A 85 21.86 8.41 4.73
N GLY A 86 22.28 9.56 5.26
CA GLY A 86 21.91 10.02 6.60
C GLY A 86 20.42 10.32 6.72
N GLU A 87 19.86 11.05 5.77
CA GLU A 87 18.42 11.37 5.72
C GLU A 87 17.56 10.11 5.62
N LEU A 88 17.94 9.16 4.76
CA LEU A 88 17.19 7.91 4.62
C LEU A 88 17.29 7.04 5.87
N ALA A 89 18.46 6.99 6.53
CA ALA A 89 18.62 6.24 7.77
C ALA A 89 17.81 6.87 8.92
N GLN A 90 17.78 8.20 8.99
CA GLN A 90 16.96 8.92 9.96
C GLN A 90 15.47 8.64 9.75
N TRP A 91 14.96 8.85 8.53
CA TRP A 91 13.56 8.57 8.21
C TRP A 91 13.20 7.11 8.52
N ALA A 92 14.06 6.16 8.14
CA ALA A 92 13.81 4.74 8.38
C ALA A 92 13.68 4.42 9.88
N ALA A 93 14.52 5.02 10.72
CA ALA A 93 14.42 4.88 12.17
C ALA A 93 13.13 5.48 12.74
N GLU A 94 12.69 6.65 12.22
CA GLU A 94 11.48 7.34 12.66
C GLU A 94 10.20 6.55 12.37
N VAL A 95 10.11 5.91 11.20
CA VAL A 95 8.91 5.15 10.78
C VAL A 95 9.02 3.64 11.08
N GLY A 96 10.09 3.20 11.73
CA GLY A 96 10.35 1.78 12.01
C GLY A 96 10.58 0.92 10.76
N TYR A 97 11.04 1.54 9.66
CA TYR A 97 11.40 0.82 8.44
C TYR A 97 12.75 0.15 8.60
N ALA A 98 12.76 -1.18 8.52
CA ALA A 98 14.00 -1.94 8.47
C ALA A 98 14.32 -2.29 7.00
N PRO A 99 15.32 -1.66 6.37
CA PRO A 99 15.80 -2.14 5.08
C PRO A 99 16.37 -3.55 5.27
N GLN A 100 15.89 -4.50 4.48
CA GLN A 100 16.25 -5.91 4.65
C GLN A 100 17.74 -6.11 4.36
N ALA A 101 18.43 -6.85 5.24
CA ALA A 101 19.88 -7.01 5.19
C ALA A 101 20.34 -8.13 4.24
N ALA A 102 19.46 -9.07 3.88
CA ALA A 102 19.79 -10.21 3.03
C ALA A 102 19.62 -9.85 1.54
N PRO A 103 20.58 -10.25 0.66
CA PRO A 103 20.55 -9.90 -0.76
C PRO A 103 19.43 -10.61 -1.56
N GLU A 104 18.81 -11.65 -1.00
CA GLU A 104 17.76 -12.44 -1.67
C GLU A 104 16.34 -11.93 -1.37
N GLU A 105 16.18 -11.00 -0.43
CA GLU A 105 14.87 -10.45 -0.04
C GLU A 105 14.73 -9.00 -0.47
N GLU A 106 13.61 -8.65 -1.10
CA GLU A 106 13.35 -7.27 -1.51
C GLU A 106 12.90 -6.41 -0.31
N SER A 107 13.56 -5.27 -0.12
CA SER A 107 13.13 -4.28 0.86
C SER A 107 11.66 -3.90 0.65
N ALA A 108 10.91 -3.76 1.74
CA ALA A 108 9.49 -3.42 1.69
C ALA A 108 9.25 -2.11 0.90
N PRO A 109 8.16 -2.00 0.12
CA PRO A 109 7.82 -0.77 -0.58
C PRO A 109 7.52 0.40 0.36
N ILE A 110 7.66 1.61 -0.19
CA ILE A 110 7.45 2.89 0.48
C ILE A 110 6.52 3.73 -0.39
N ALA A 111 5.44 4.27 0.17
CA ALA A 111 4.54 5.16 -0.55
C ALA A 111 5.18 6.55 -0.70
N ALA A 112 5.31 7.03 -1.95
CA ALA A 112 5.88 8.34 -2.23
C ALA A 112 4.76 9.39 -2.30
N VAL A 113 4.76 10.32 -1.36
CA VAL A 113 3.65 11.26 -1.15
C VAL A 113 4.08 12.67 -1.54
N ALA A 114 3.39 13.27 -2.50
CA ALA A 114 3.62 14.65 -2.91
C ALA A 114 3.15 15.66 -1.83
N PRO A 115 3.58 16.93 -1.91
CA PRO A 115 3.17 17.97 -0.94
C PRO A 115 1.66 18.19 -0.83
N ASP A 116 0.91 17.91 -1.89
CA ASP A 116 -0.56 17.99 -1.94
C ASP A 116 -1.26 16.77 -1.29
N GLY A 117 -0.50 15.78 -0.83
CA GLY A 117 -1.00 14.53 -0.24
C GLY A 117 -1.24 13.41 -1.26
N THR A 118 -1.05 13.67 -2.56
CA THR A 118 -1.20 12.66 -3.61
C THR A 118 -0.09 11.62 -3.51
N VAL A 119 -0.44 10.33 -3.52
CA VAL A 119 0.55 9.27 -3.65
C VAL A 119 0.90 9.12 -5.12
N LEU A 120 2.17 9.34 -5.48
CA LEU A 120 2.62 9.31 -6.88
C LEU A 120 3.13 7.93 -7.30
N GLY A 121 3.47 7.07 -6.35
CA GLY A 121 3.98 5.74 -6.65
C GLY A 121 4.65 5.08 -5.46
N LEU A 122 5.37 4.00 -5.75
CA LEU A 122 6.09 3.22 -4.75
C LEU A 122 7.59 3.28 -5.00
N LEU A 123 8.33 3.44 -3.91
CA LEU A 123 9.78 3.42 -3.86
C LEU A 123 10.27 2.24 -3.02
N ARG A 124 11.56 1.96 -3.08
CA ARG A 124 12.27 1.10 -2.14
C ARG A 124 13.63 1.69 -1.82
N ILE A 125 14.17 1.37 -0.64
CA ILE A 125 15.58 1.66 -0.34
C ILE A 125 16.41 0.44 -0.73
N ASP A 126 17.34 0.64 -1.66
CA ASP A 126 18.36 -0.33 -2.06
C ASP A 126 19.76 0.29 -1.96
N ALA A 127 20.68 -0.41 -1.30
CA ALA A 127 22.05 0.07 -1.05
C ALA A 127 22.11 1.55 -0.60
N ALA A 128 21.23 1.93 0.33
CA ALA A 128 21.06 3.28 0.86
C ALA A 128 20.68 4.37 -0.16
N ARG A 129 19.99 4.00 -1.25
CA ARG A 129 19.41 4.93 -2.23
C ARG A 129 17.95 4.55 -2.52
N LEU A 130 17.15 5.55 -2.86
CA LEU A 130 15.78 5.31 -3.32
C LEU A 130 15.82 4.77 -4.76
N ARG A 131 15.01 3.75 -5.01
CA ARG A 131 14.69 3.25 -6.35
C ARG A 131 13.19 3.29 -6.56
N THR A 132 12.79 3.67 -7.76
CA THR A 132 11.39 3.58 -8.20
C THR A 132 11.01 2.12 -8.39
N VAL A 133 9.91 1.70 -7.76
CA VAL A 133 9.26 0.41 -8.03
C VAL A 133 8.24 0.61 -9.13
N LEU A 134 7.36 1.61 -8.97
CA LEU A 134 6.37 2.03 -9.96
C LEU A 134 5.94 3.48 -9.71
N VAL A 135 5.34 4.08 -10.72
CA VAL A 135 4.68 5.39 -10.70
C VAL A 135 3.25 5.18 -11.20
N PHE A 136 2.27 5.85 -10.59
CA PHE A 136 0.86 5.74 -10.96
C PHE A 136 0.50 6.59 -12.18
#